data_AF-A0A2G3AN64-F1
#
_entry.id   AF-A0A2G3AN64-F1
#
_cell.length_a   1.000
_cell.length_b   1.000
_cell.length_c   1.000
_cell.angle_alpha   90.00
_cell.angle_beta   90.00
_cell.angle_gamma   90.00
#
_symmetry.space_group_name_H-M   'P 1'
#
loop_
_entity.id
_entity.type
_entity.pdbx_description
1 polymer ?
#
loop_
_entity_poly.entity_id
_entity_poly.type
_entity_poly.pdbx_seq_one_letter_code
_entity_poly.pdbx_strand_id
1 'polypeptide(L)' 'MRKRSLDFIVDTVSTKHPIGPYLELLKVNGTLAKVGAPSKPLDFPILPLIYGTCYTN' A
#
# COMPACT_ATOMS: atom_id res chain seq x y z
N MET A 1 9.72 0.68 -12.65
CA MET A 1 8.28 1.01 -12.80
C MET A 1 8.07 2.49 -12.48
N ARG A 2 7.18 3.19 -13.18
CA ARG A 2 6.83 4.58 -12.82
C ARG A 2 6.12 4.58 -11.46
N LYS A 3 6.59 5.41 -10.53
CA LYS A 3 5.91 5.63 -9.24
C LYS A 3 4.57 6.34 -9.49
N ARG A 4 3.57 6.09 -8.64
CA ARG A 4 2.23 6.72 -8.72
C ARG A 4 1.53 6.55 -10.07
N SER A 5 1.53 5.34 -10.60
CA SER A 5 0.85 5.03 -11.87
C SER A 5 -0.57 4.51 -11.66
N LEU A 6 -0.89 3.94 -10.50
CA LEU A 6 -2.15 3.24 -10.24
C LEU A 6 -3.09 4.09 -9.38
N ASP A 7 -4.36 4.17 -9.81
CA ASP A 7 -5.44 4.81 -9.04
C ASP A 7 -6.09 3.82 -8.05
N PHE A 8 -6.06 2.53 -8.37
CA PHE A 8 -6.70 1.47 -7.59
C PHE A 8 -5.85 0.20 -7.55
N ILE A 9 -5.67 -0.37 -6.36
CA ILE A 9 -5.00 -1.66 -6.14
C ILE A 9 -5.94 -2.56 -5.33
N VAL A 10 -6.18 -3.78 -5.81
CA VAL A 10 -6.90 -4.82 -5.06
C VAL A 10 -5.91 -5.86 -4.60
N ASP A 11 -5.77 -6.00 -3.28
CA ASP A 11 -4.91 -7.01 -2.65
C ASP A 11 -5.77 -8.17 -2.14
N THR A 12 -5.65 -9.32 -2.81
CA THR A 12 -6.34 -10.58 -2.46
C THR A 12 -5.46 -11.56 -1.70
N VAL A 13 -4.23 -11.18 -1.34
CA VAL A 13 -3.26 -12.09 -0.73
C VAL A 13 -3.57 -12.24 0.76
N SER A 14 -3.92 -13.46 1.18
CA SER A 14 -4.27 -13.82 2.57
C SER A 14 -3.07 -14.00 3.51
N THR A 15 -1.86 -13.74 3.05
CA THR A 15 -0.62 -13.87 3.84
C THR A 15 0.07 -12.52 4.03
N LYS A 16 0.94 -12.43 5.05
CA LYS A 16 1.70 -11.20 5.34
C LYS A 16 2.68 -10.91 4.21
N HIS A 17 2.60 -9.71 3.65
CA HIS A 17 3.52 -9.22 2.62
C HIS A 17 3.74 -7.70 2.78
N PRO A 18 4.86 -7.16 2.29
CA PRO A 18 5.20 -5.75 2.46
C PRO A 18 4.29 -4.84 1.62
N ILE A 19 3.63 -3.87 2.26
CA ILE A 19 2.68 -2.95 1.60
C ILE A 19 3.40 -1.74 0.98
N GLY A 20 4.60 -1.39 1.46
CA GLY A 20 5.39 -0.25 0.99
C GLY A 20 5.50 -0.14 -0.54
N PRO A 21 5.86 -1.21 -1.27
CA PRO A 21 5.94 -1.17 -2.72
C PRO A 21 4.61 -0.83 -3.41
N TYR A 22 3.47 -1.27 -2.86
CA TYR A 22 2.15 -0.94 -3.41
C TYR A 22 1.81 0.53 -3.20
N LEU A 23 2.18 1.10 -2.04
CA LEU A 23 2.00 2.52 -1.75
C LEU A 23 2.85 3.41 -2.65
N GLU A 24 4.04 2.96 -3.07
CA GLU A 24 4.87 3.69 -4.06
C GLU A 24 4.25 3.71 -5.46
N LEU A 25 3.46 2.69 -5.80
CA LEU A 25 2.76 2.57 -7.08
C LEU A 25 1.41 3.31 -7.08
N LEU A 26 0.78 3.43 -5.90
CA LEU A 26 -0.50 4.11 -5.73
C LEU A 26 -0.33 5.63 -5.84
N LYS A 27 -1.24 6.29 -6.57
CA LYS A 27 -1.31 7.76 -6.62
C LYS A 27 -1.74 8.35 -5.28
N VAL A 28 -1.48 9.64 -5.11
CA VAL A 28 -2.06 10.41 -3.99
C VAL A 28 -3.59 10.38 -4.14
N ASN A 29 -4.31 10.03 -3.07
CA ASN A 29 -5.74 9.73 -3.06
C ASN A 29 -6.18 8.47 -3.84
N GLY A 30 -5.25 7.60 -4.23
CA GLY A 30 -5.59 6.27 -4.75
C GLY A 30 -6.12 5.35 -3.65
N THR A 31 -6.84 4.30 -4.04
CA THR A 31 -7.44 3.34 -3.09
C THR A 31 -6.75 1.99 -3.15
N LEU A 32 -6.33 1.47 -1.98
CA LEU A 32 -5.85 0.11 -1.80
C LEU A 32 -6.94 -0.70 -1.07
N ALA A 33 -7.63 -1.57 -1.80
CA ALA A 33 -8.66 -2.45 -1.25
C ALA A 33 -8.04 -3.80 -0.87
N LYS A 34 -7.90 -4.06 0.43
CA LYS A 34 -7.44 -5.36 0.93
C LYS A 34 -8.62 -6.28 1.21
N VAL A 35 -8.70 -7.37 0.46
CA VAL A 35 -9.75 -8.39 0.56
C VAL A 35 -9.23 -9.66 1.26
N GLY A 36 -7.92 -9.87 1.25
CA GLY A 36 -7.29 -10.94 2.03
C GLY A 36 -7.41 -10.67 3.53
N ALA A 37 -7.92 -11.65 4.29
CA ALA A 37 -7.97 -11.63 5.74
C ALA A 37 -6.78 -12.42 6.32
N PRO A 38 -5.63 -11.78 6.60
CA PRO A 38 -4.50 -12.46 7.21
C PRO A 38 -4.79 -12.77 8.69
N SER A 39 -4.31 -13.92 9.16
CA SER A 39 -4.41 -14.35 10.56
C SER A 39 -3.56 -13.54 11.55
N LYS A 40 -2.71 -12.64 11.05
CA LYS A 40 -1.83 -11.78 11.84
C LYS A 40 -2.08 -10.31 11.48
N PRO A 41 -1.96 -9.38 12.45
CA PRO A 41 -2.13 -7.96 12.20
C PRO A 41 -1.16 -7.48 11.13
N LEU A 42 -1.66 -6.56 10.30
CA LEU A 42 -0.96 -6.07 9.13
C LEU A 42 -0.10 -4.86 9.49
N ASP A 43 1.19 -4.92 9.15
CA ASP A 43 2.11 -3.81 9.42
C ASP A 43 1.94 -2.74 8.33
N PHE A 44 1.30 -1.63 8.68
CA PHE A 44 1.19 -0.46 7.81
C PHE A 44 2.30 0.55 8.12
N PRO A 45 3.05 1.03 7.12
CA PRO A 45 3.88 2.21 7.31
C PRO A 45 2.96 3.44 7.41
N ILE A 46 2.85 4.01 8.62
CA ILE A 46 1.94 5.12 8.95
C ILE A 46 2.38 6.43 8.27
N LEU A 47 3.69 6.66 8.17
CA LEU A 47 4.25 7.90 7.63
C LEU A 47 3.84 8.18 6.16
N PRO A 48 3.94 7.21 5.23
CA PRO A 48 3.40 7.37 3.87
C PRO A 48 1.90 7.67 3.78
N LEU A 49 1.11 7.14 4.71
CA LEU A 49 -0.34 7.37 4.77
C LEU A 49 -0.68 8.79 5.24
N ILE A 50 0.02 9.30 6.25
CA ILE A 50 -0.20 10.66 6.79
C ILE A 50 0.24 11.72 5.79
N TYR A 51 1.42 11.57 5.21
CA TYR A 51 2.03 12.62 4.40
C TYR A 51 1.63 12.57 2.92
N GLY A 52 1.00 11.49 2.44
CA GLY A 52 0.74 11.29 1.00
C GLY A 52 2.03 11.28 0.16
N THR A 53 3.19 11.24 0.81
CA THR A 53 4.52 11.26 0.21
C THR A 53 5.35 10.13 0.79
N CYS A 54 6.15 9.52 -0.08
CA CYS A 54 6.91 8.32 0.22
C CYS A 54 8.03 8.62 1.23
N TYR A 55 8.30 7.63 2.08
CA TYR A 55 9.46 7.54 2.96
C TYR A 55 10.73 7.79 2.14
N THR A 56 11.52 8.77 2.56
CA THR A 56 12.81 9.13 1.97
C THR A 56 13.86 8.14 2.47
N ASN A 57 14.59 7.50 1.56
CA ASN A 57 15.99 7.18 1.77
C ASN A 57 16.81 8.07 0.84
#